data_AF-A0A7C1EAR1-F1
#
_entry.id   AF-A0A7C1EAR1-F1
#
_cell.length_a   1.000
_cell.length_b   1.000
_cell.length_c   1.000
_cell.angle_alpha   90.00
_cell.angle_beta   90.00
_cell.angle_gamma   90.00
#
_symmetry.space_group_name_H-M   'P 1'
#
loop_
_entity.id
_entity.type
_entity.pdbx_description
1 polymer ?
#
loop_
_entity_poly.entity_id
_entity_poly.type
_entity_poly.pdbx_seq_one_letter_code
_entity_poly.pdbx_strand_id
1 'polypeptide(L)'
;MSLEPRINVTFVVGNHDYHAFKFPDSHFGHVFDLDPLLQRHDLALQYGETTYHFIHGYQLESKIVENLELYELFADRLCMEGENVGKCADTIWNLVTSKTSIWNTLIGGFWVKEKTARITLPPEERDLEKLPKYAIALVGKGGHYEDGFVIYGHTHKPYVNMAARTANAGSWVGDAADYLVITDEGVTQESYL
;
A
#
# COMPACT_ATOMS: atom_id res chain seq x y z
N MET A 1 28.86 -6.27 -28.48
CA MET A 1 28.66 -6.11 -27.02
C MET A 1 27.20 -5.72 -26.81
N SER A 2 26.35 -6.68 -26.47
CA SER A 2 24.98 -6.38 -26.01
C SER A 2 25.12 -6.03 -24.54
N LEU A 3 25.16 -4.73 -24.23
CA LEU A 3 24.96 -4.28 -22.86
C LEU A 3 23.45 -4.30 -22.68
N GLU A 4 22.94 -5.33 -22.00
CA GLU A 4 21.55 -5.30 -21.57
C GLU A 4 21.32 -4.01 -20.77
N PRO A 5 20.18 -3.33 -20.98
CA PRO A 5 19.90 -2.10 -20.28
C PRO A 5 19.98 -2.33 -18.77
N ARG A 6 20.72 -1.47 -18.07
CA ARG A 6 20.80 -1.51 -16.62
C ARG A 6 19.47 -0.96 -16.07
N ILE A 7 18.65 -1.84 -15.52
CA ILE A 7 17.36 -1.49 -14.91
C ILE A 7 17.60 -1.30 -13.40
N ASN A 8 17.18 -0.14 -12.89
CA ASN A 8 17.11 0.09 -11.44
C ASN A 8 15.70 -0.28 -10.98
N VAL A 9 15.61 -1.20 -10.02
CA VAL A 9 14.34 -1.65 -9.45
C VAL A 9 14.25 -1.15 -8.02
N THR A 10 13.13 -0.51 -7.69
CA THR A 10 12.80 -0.10 -6.31
C THR A 10 11.49 -0.74 -5.92
N PHE A 11 11.34 -1.10 -4.64
CA PHE A 11 10.15 -1.75 -4.11
C PHE A 11 9.37 -0.79 -3.21
N VAL A 12 8.05 -0.85 -3.29
CA VAL A 12 7.15 -0.23 -2.31
C VAL A 12 6.44 -1.36 -1.60
N VAL A 13 6.60 -1.44 -0.28
CA VAL A 13 6.08 -2.56 0.50
C VAL A 13 4.56 -2.48 0.61
N GLY A 14 3.90 -3.55 0.18
CA GLY A 14 2.45 -3.69 0.29
C GLY A 14 1.98 -4.19 1.64
N ASN A 15 0.66 -4.18 1.85
CA ASN A 15 0.05 -4.75 3.07
C ASN A 15 0.28 -6.27 3.19
N HIS A 16 0.44 -6.99 2.08
CA HIS A 16 0.76 -8.43 2.12
C HIS A 16 2.26 -8.70 2.31
N ASP A 17 3.11 -7.72 2.01
CA ASP A 17 4.57 -7.81 2.11
C ASP A 17 5.10 -7.15 3.38
N TYR A 18 4.22 -6.66 4.26
CA TYR A 18 4.56 -5.81 5.40
C TYR A 18 5.60 -6.43 6.34
N HIS A 19 5.63 -7.77 6.43
CA HIS A 19 6.61 -8.49 7.25
C HIS A 19 8.04 -8.39 6.70
N ALA A 20 8.24 -8.00 5.43
CA ALA A 20 9.55 -7.88 4.79
C ALA A 20 10.46 -6.86 5.48
N PHE A 21 9.91 -5.83 6.13
CA PHE A 21 10.70 -4.89 6.95
C PHE A 21 11.45 -5.55 8.11
N LYS A 22 11.03 -6.75 8.53
CA LYS A 22 11.66 -7.50 9.63
C LYS A 22 12.72 -8.49 9.15
N PHE A 23 12.74 -8.78 7.86
CA PHE A 23 13.68 -9.70 7.21
C PHE A 23 14.21 -9.08 5.91
N PRO A 24 15.09 -8.07 6.00
CA PRO A 24 15.66 -7.43 4.81
C PRO A 24 16.51 -8.39 3.99
N ASP A 25 17.01 -9.46 4.61
CA ASP A 25 17.80 -10.50 3.96
C ASP A 25 16.89 -11.57 3.32
N SER A 26 16.91 -11.66 2.00
CA SER A 26 16.27 -12.77 1.29
C SER A 26 17.06 -14.06 1.46
N HIS A 27 16.38 -15.21 1.36
CA HIS A 27 17.03 -16.53 1.31
C HIS A 27 17.99 -16.69 0.12
N PHE A 28 17.93 -15.77 -0.85
CA PHE A 28 18.79 -15.72 -2.03
C PHE A 28 20.02 -14.81 -1.86
N GLY A 29 20.24 -14.25 -0.66
CA GLY A 29 21.40 -13.40 -0.37
C GLY A 29 21.32 -11.98 -0.94
N HIS A 30 20.16 -11.58 -1.47
CA HIS A 30 19.87 -10.19 -1.75
C HIS A 30 19.27 -9.51 -0.53
N VAL A 31 19.86 -8.37 -0.18
CA VAL A 31 19.31 -7.43 0.79
C VAL A 31 18.32 -6.57 0.03
N PHE A 32 17.04 -6.64 0.38
CA PHE A 32 16.11 -5.62 -0.07
C PHE A 32 16.47 -4.34 0.68
N ASP A 33 16.78 -3.27 -0.06
CA ASP A 33 17.04 -1.94 0.51
C ASP A 33 15.70 -1.30 0.94
N LEU A 34 15.08 -1.91 1.95
CA LEU A 34 13.84 -1.49 2.58
C LEU A 34 14.22 -0.73 3.84
N ASP A 35 14.72 0.49 3.70
CA ASP A 35 14.96 1.35 4.86
C ASP A 35 13.61 1.58 5.59
N PRO A 36 13.41 1.04 6.80
CA PRO A 36 12.13 1.14 7.52
C PRO A 36 11.84 2.56 8.01
N LEU A 37 12.80 3.48 7.91
CA LEU A 37 12.65 4.89 8.23
C LEU A 37 12.39 5.74 6.98
N LEU A 38 12.86 5.33 5.80
CA LEU A 38 12.73 6.09 4.55
C LEU A 38 11.67 5.55 3.57
N GLN A 39 11.35 4.26 3.58
CA GLN A 39 10.47 3.62 2.56
C GLN A 39 9.24 2.93 3.17
N ARG A 40 8.96 3.16 4.45
CA ARG A 40 7.90 2.42 5.16
C ARG A 40 6.51 2.71 4.63
N HIS A 41 6.26 3.95 4.18
CA HIS A 41 4.93 4.39 3.78
C HIS A 41 4.88 4.97 2.37
N ASP A 42 5.97 5.57 1.90
CA ASP A 42 6.08 6.11 0.55
C ASP A 42 7.52 6.05 0.03
N LEU A 43 7.64 6.02 -1.29
CA LEU A 43 8.89 6.24 -2.04
C LEU A 43 8.72 7.51 -2.86
N ALA A 44 9.66 8.45 -2.77
CA ALA A 44 9.67 9.66 -3.58
C ALA A 44 10.75 9.57 -4.67
N LEU A 45 10.36 9.68 -5.94
CA LEU A 45 11.28 9.78 -7.07
C LEU A 45 11.01 11.05 -7.86
N GLN A 46 12.07 11.77 -8.23
CA GLN A 46 11.96 12.96 -9.06
C GLN A 46 12.18 12.59 -10.53
N TYR A 47 11.29 13.06 -11.41
CA TYR A 47 11.46 12.99 -12.85
C TYR A 47 11.04 14.34 -13.46
N GLY A 48 11.97 15.00 -14.14
CA GLY A 48 11.81 16.39 -14.54
C GLY A 48 11.59 17.30 -13.33
N GLU A 49 10.56 18.14 -13.38
CA GLU A 49 10.18 19.05 -12.30
C GLU A 49 9.17 18.43 -11.31
N THR A 50 8.68 17.21 -11.57
CA THR A 50 7.65 16.57 -10.75
C THR A 50 8.27 15.55 -9.80
N THR A 51 7.86 15.60 -8.53
CA THR A 51 8.13 14.53 -7.57
C THR A 51 6.95 13.56 -7.55
N TYR A 52 7.23 12.30 -7.82
CA TYR A 52 6.26 11.20 -7.81
C TYR A 52 6.39 10.45 -6.48
N HIS A 53 5.28 10.39 -5.74
CA HIS A 53 5.17 9.69 -4.48
C HIS A 53 4.43 8.38 -4.71
N PHE A 54 5.13 7.27 -4.51
CA PHE A 54 4.62 5.92 -4.65
C PHE A 54 4.24 5.39 -3.27
N ILE A 55 2.96 5.08 -3.09
CA ILE A 55 2.43 4.41 -1.88
C ILE A 55 1.74 3.12 -2.31
N HIS A 56 1.61 2.14 -1.42
CA HIS A 56 0.86 0.93 -1.80
C HIS A 56 -0.63 1.22 -1.98
N GLY A 57 -1.22 2.00 -1.08
CA GLY A 57 -2.66 2.32 -1.08
C GLY A 57 -3.39 1.82 0.16
N TYR A 58 -2.83 0.85 0.91
CA TYR A 58 -3.37 0.47 2.22
C TYR A 58 -3.34 1.65 3.20
N GLN A 59 -2.40 2.58 3.03
CA GLN A 59 -2.33 3.82 3.79
C GLN A 59 -3.61 4.66 3.62
N LEU A 60 -4.21 4.65 2.43
CA LEU A 60 -5.49 5.33 2.16
C LEU A 60 -6.67 4.57 2.77
N GLU A 61 -6.68 3.24 2.63
CA GLU A 61 -7.72 2.39 3.25
C GLU A 61 -7.68 2.44 4.79
N SER A 62 -6.51 2.67 5.37
CA SER A 62 -6.36 2.83 6.82
C SER A 62 -7.22 3.97 7.39
N LYS A 63 -7.62 4.95 6.57
CA LYS A 63 -8.58 5.99 6.94
C LYS A 63 -9.99 5.45 7.15
N ILE A 64 -10.36 4.35 6.48
CA ILE A 64 -11.62 3.61 6.69
C ILE A 64 -11.53 2.81 8.00
N VAL A 65 -10.35 2.27 8.32
CA VAL A 65 -10.07 1.59 9.58
C VAL A 65 -9.83 2.58 10.73
N GLU A 66 -9.57 3.85 10.41
CA GLU A 66 -9.28 4.99 11.29
C GLU A 66 -8.01 4.82 12.13
N ASN A 67 -7.10 3.91 11.74
CA ASN A 67 -5.86 3.67 12.45
C ASN A 67 -4.84 2.92 11.56
N LEU A 68 -3.78 3.62 11.14
CA LEU A 68 -2.71 3.04 10.33
C LEU A 68 -1.91 1.98 11.10
N GLU A 69 -1.52 2.24 12.34
CA GLU A 69 -0.74 1.30 13.16
C GLU A 69 -1.46 -0.03 13.38
N LEU A 70 -2.78 0.04 13.61
CA LEU A 70 -3.62 -1.14 13.74
C LEU A 70 -3.73 -1.88 12.40
N TYR A 71 -3.90 -1.16 11.29
CA TYR A 71 -3.89 -1.77 9.95
C TYR A 71 -2.57 -2.51 9.69
N GLU A 72 -1.45 -1.88 10.04
CA GLU A 72 -0.12 -2.44 9.84
C GLU A 72 0.14 -3.66 10.71
N LEU A 73 -0.40 -3.69 11.93
CA LEU A 73 -0.41 -4.89 12.75
C LEU A 73 -1.21 -6.03 12.09
N PHE A 74 -2.32 -5.71 11.40
CA PHE A 74 -3.05 -6.69 10.60
C PHE A 74 -2.23 -7.20 9.42
N ALA A 75 -1.68 -6.29 8.62
CA ALA A 75 -0.80 -6.59 7.49
C ALA A 75 0.35 -7.54 7.87
N ASP A 76 1.06 -7.22 8.96
CA ASP A 76 2.15 -8.01 9.52
C ASP A 76 1.74 -9.46 9.86
N ARG A 77 0.55 -9.64 10.43
CA ARG A 77 0.06 -10.96 10.86
C ARG A 77 -0.56 -11.76 9.75
N LEU A 78 -1.23 -11.12 8.80
CA LEU A 78 -1.75 -11.79 7.61
C LEU A 78 -0.61 -12.39 6.79
N CYS A 79 0.52 -11.68 6.68
CA CYS A 79 1.73 -12.20 6.05
C CYS A 79 2.21 -13.52 6.70
N MET A 80 2.08 -13.65 8.02
CA MET A 80 2.55 -14.83 8.78
C MET A 80 1.54 -15.98 8.86
N GLU A 81 0.24 -15.67 8.89
CA GLU A 81 -0.83 -16.64 9.12
C GLU A 81 -1.49 -17.14 7.81
N GLY A 82 -1.13 -16.55 6.66
CA GLY A 82 -1.65 -16.90 5.35
C GLY A 82 -3.17 -16.73 5.26
N GLU A 83 -3.86 -17.72 4.69
CA GLU A 83 -5.32 -17.69 4.49
C GLU A 83 -6.14 -17.87 5.78
N ASN A 84 -5.51 -18.11 6.94
CA ASN A 84 -6.23 -18.33 8.20
C ASN A 84 -6.66 -17.00 8.87
N VAL A 85 -7.60 -16.32 8.22
CA VAL A 85 -8.18 -15.03 8.65
C VAL A 85 -8.68 -15.06 10.09
N GLY A 86 -9.35 -16.14 10.50
CA GLY A 86 -9.87 -16.30 11.86
C GLY A 86 -8.76 -16.28 12.92
N LYS A 87 -7.69 -17.04 12.68
CA LYS A 87 -6.52 -17.08 13.56
C LYS A 87 -5.75 -15.76 13.58
N CYS A 88 -5.67 -15.07 12.44
CA CYS A 88 -5.09 -13.73 12.36
C CYS A 88 -5.89 -12.73 13.22
N ALA A 89 -7.21 -12.70 13.05
CA ALA A 89 -8.11 -11.84 13.82
C ALA A 89 -8.02 -12.10 15.33
N ASP A 90 -8.04 -13.37 15.75
CA ASP A 90 -7.93 -13.75 17.15
C ASP A 90 -6.55 -13.42 17.75
N THR A 91 -5.47 -13.57 16.98
CA THR A 91 -4.10 -13.21 17.41
C THR A 91 -3.97 -11.71 17.67
N ILE A 92 -4.54 -10.89 16.78
CA ILE A 92 -4.48 -9.43 16.91
C ILE A 92 -5.41 -8.95 18.00
N TRP A 93 -6.60 -9.52 18.09
CA TRP A 93 -7.50 -9.32 19.21
C TRP A 93 -6.78 -9.55 20.54
N ASN A 94 -6.08 -10.67 20.68
CA ASN A 94 -5.30 -10.98 21.89
C ASN A 94 -4.14 -10.00 22.11
N LEU A 95 -3.44 -9.54 21.05
CA LEU A 95 -2.36 -8.57 21.19
C LEU A 95 -2.86 -7.18 21.62
N VAL A 96 -3.96 -6.72 21.04
CA VAL A 96 -4.59 -5.42 21.34
C VAL A 96 -5.16 -5.44 22.76
N THR A 97 -5.86 -6.52 23.14
CA THR A 97 -6.48 -6.64 24.47
C THR A 97 -5.47 -6.89 25.60
N SER A 98 -4.35 -7.57 25.31
CA SER A 98 -3.27 -7.80 26.30
C SER A 98 -2.40 -6.59 26.58
N LYS A 99 -2.33 -5.61 25.66
CA LYS A 99 -1.41 -4.47 25.76
C LYS A 99 -1.93 -3.24 26.52
N THR A 100 -3.22 -3.08 26.89
CA THR A 100 -3.70 -2.12 27.94
C THR A 100 -5.23 -1.96 28.01
N SER A 101 -5.72 -1.53 29.18
CA SER A 101 -7.10 -1.07 29.46
C SER A 101 -7.58 0.11 28.59
N ILE A 102 -6.68 0.86 27.93
CA ILE A 102 -6.96 2.11 27.20
C ILE A 102 -7.42 1.82 25.75
N TRP A 103 -6.87 0.78 25.11
CA TRP A 103 -7.28 0.36 23.76
C TRP A 103 -8.69 -0.26 23.75
N ASN A 104 -9.08 -0.94 24.83
CA ASN A 104 -10.45 -1.43 25.01
C ASN A 104 -11.49 -0.29 25.07
N THR A 105 -11.10 0.89 25.56
CA THR A 105 -11.98 2.08 25.63
C THR A 105 -12.05 2.85 24.31
N LEU A 106 -10.99 2.82 23.50
CA LEU A 106 -10.89 3.59 22.25
C LEU A 106 -11.43 2.86 21.01
N ILE A 107 -11.23 1.53 20.91
CA ILE A 107 -11.54 0.81 19.66
C ILE A 107 -12.83 0.01 19.73
N GLY A 108 -13.37 -0.24 20.94
CA GLY A 108 -14.61 -1.01 21.13
C GLY A 108 -14.51 -2.40 20.52
N GLY A 109 -14.11 -3.39 21.30
CA GLY A 109 -13.53 -4.60 20.73
C GLY A 109 -14.33 -5.45 19.72
N PHE A 110 -15.65 -5.33 19.69
CA PHE A 110 -16.49 -5.88 18.62
C PHE A 110 -16.13 -5.34 17.23
N TRP A 111 -15.75 -4.07 17.14
CA TRP A 111 -15.37 -3.37 15.91
C TRP A 111 -14.06 -3.86 15.31
N VAL A 112 -13.14 -4.36 16.14
CA VAL A 112 -11.85 -4.88 15.68
C VAL A 112 -12.07 -6.07 14.77
N LYS A 113 -12.85 -7.07 15.19
CA LYS A 113 -13.11 -8.29 14.42
C LYS A 113 -13.81 -8.02 13.08
N GLU A 114 -14.76 -7.08 13.06
CA GLU A 114 -15.48 -6.68 11.84
C GLU A 114 -14.57 -5.89 10.88
N LYS A 115 -13.72 -4.98 11.40
CA LYS A 115 -12.72 -4.26 10.59
C LYS A 115 -11.67 -5.24 10.05
N THR A 116 -11.22 -6.22 10.84
CA THR A 116 -10.30 -7.27 10.40
C THR A 116 -10.88 -8.11 9.28
N ALA A 117 -12.12 -8.60 9.44
CA ALA A 117 -12.76 -9.42 8.43
C ALA A 117 -12.89 -8.68 7.09
N ARG A 118 -13.08 -7.36 7.12
CA ARG A 118 -13.16 -6.53 5.91
C ARG A 118 -11.82 -6.37 5.20
N ILE A 119 -10.74 -6.09 5.91
CA ILE A 119 -9.41 -5.89 5.28
C ILE A 119 -8.80 -7.17 4.72
N THR A 120 -9.30 -8.34 5.16
CA THR A 120 -8.88 -9.65 4.62
C THR A 120 -9.61 -10.07 3.35
N LEU A 121 -10.69 -9.38 3.00
CA LEU A 121 -11.37 -9.65 1.74
C LEU A 121 -10.50 -9.20 0.56
N PRO A 122 -10.61 -9.88 -0.60
CA PRO A 122 -9.95 -9.42 -1.80
C PRO A 122 -10.43 -8.00 -2.18
N PRO A 123 -9.61 -7.16 -2.85
CA PRO A 123 -9.98 -5.79 -3.21
C PRO A 123 -11.34 -5.63 -3.90
N GLU A 124 -11.75 -6.62 -4.70
CA GLU A 124 -13.01 -6.65 -5.44
C GLU A 124 -14.25 -6.69 -4.53
N GLU A 125 -14.09 -7.23 -3.31
CA GLU A 125 -15.15 -7.37 -2.31
C GLU A 125 -15.15 -6.25 -1.26
N ARG A 126 -14.22 -5.29 -1.37
CA ARG A 126 -14.05 -4.17 -0.43
C ARG A 126 -14.59 -2.85 -0.99
N ASP A 127 -15.15 -2.00 -0.11
CA ASP A 127 -15.54 -0.62 -0.45
C ASP A 127 -14.30 0.28 -0.57
N LEU A 128 -13.65 0.22 -1.73
CA LEU A 128 -12.44 0.99 -2.03
C LEU A 128 -12.69 2.25 -2.89
N GLU A 129 -13.95 2.59 -3.18
CA GLU A 129 -14.32 3.70 -4.08
C GLU A 129 -13.90 5.08 -3.52
N LYS A 130 -13.65 5.16 -2.21
CA LYS A 130 -13.21 6.39 -1.54
C LYS A 130 -11.72 6.66 -1.68
N LEU A 131 -10.91 5.64 -2.03
CA LEU A 131 -9.45 5.78 -2.11
C LEU A 131 -9.00 6.84 -3.11
N PRO A 132 -9.55 6.94 -4.34
CA PRO A 132 -9.20 8.02 -5.26
C PRO A 132 -9.39 9.41 -4.64
N LYS A 133 -10.50 9.63 -3.91
CA LYS A 133 -10.75 10.89 -3.21
C LYS A 133 -9.71 11.16 -2.12
N TYR A 134 -9.30 10.13 -1.38
CA TYR A 134 -8.26 10.27 -0.37
C TYR A 134 -6.88 10.54 -0.98
N ALA A 135 -6.57 9.96 -2.14
CA ALA A 135 -5.34 10.25 -2.88
C ALA A 135 -5.31 11.70 -3.36
N ILE A 136 -6.42 12.20 -3.93
CA ILE A 136 -6.55 13.60 -4.36
C ILE A 136 -6.34 14.56 -3.19
N ALA A 137 -6.84 14.22 -2.00
CA ALA A 137 -6.63 15.05 -0.82
C ALA A 137 -5.16 15.12 -0.38
N LEU A 138 -4.32 14.14 -0.72
CA LEU A 138 -2.89 14.18 -0.39
C LEU A 138 -2.13 15.18 -1.26
N VAL A 139 -2.54 15.38 -2.51
CA VAL A 139 -1.95 16.36 -3.43
C VAL A 139 -2.72 17.67 -3.47
N GLY A 140 -3.84 17.79 -2.74
CA GLY A 140 -4.57 19.03 -2.60
C GLY A 140 -3.85 20.05 -1.73
N LYS A 141 -4.40 21.27 -1.66
CA LYS A 141 -3.87 22.34 -0.80
C LYS A 141 -3.80 21.89 0.68
N GLY A 142 -2.63 22.02 1.31
CA GLY A 142 -2.35 21.54 2.67
C GLY A 142 -2.25 20.01 2.78
N GLY A 143 -2.24 19.29 1.66
CA GLY A 143 -2.02 17.86 1.59
C GLY A 143 -0.55 17.51 1.81
N HIS A 144 -0.28 16.26 2.21
CA HIS A 144 1.07 15.80 2.51
C HIS A 144 2.03 15.89 1.30
N TYR A 145 1.48 15.79 0.09
CA TYR A 145 2.18 15.80 -1.19
C TYR A 145 1.67 16.93 -2.10
N GLU A 146 1.37 18.11 -1.53
CA GLU A 146 0.69 19.25 -2.19
C GLU A 146 1.29 19.63 -3.56
N ASP A 147 2.61 19.51 -3.74
CA ASP A 147 3.31 19.87 -4.99
C ASP A 147 3.69 18.65 -5.85
N GLY A 148 3.31 17.45 -5.43
CA GLY A 148 3.70 16.19 -6.08
C GLY A 148 2.60 15.54 -6.92
N PHE A 149 2.90 14.31 -7.33
CA PHE A 149 1.97 13.38 -7.97
C PHE A 149 1.93 12.10 -7.15
N VAL A 150 0.74 11.56 -6.86
CA VAL A 150 0.60 10.32 -6.07
C VAL A 150 0.27 9.14 -6.99
N ILE A 151 1.09 8.10 -6.91
CA ILE A 151 0.88 6.82 -7.58
C ILE A 151 0.63 5.76 -6.50
N TYR A 152 -0.42 4.95 -6.68
CA TYR A 152 -0.72 3.86 -5.75
C TYR A 152 -1.30 2.62 -6.44
N GLY A 153 -1.51 1.55 -5.68
CA GLY A 153 -2.11 0.30 -6.16
C GLY A 153 -3.29 -0.12 -5.31
N HIS A 154 -3.25 -1.37 -4.81
CA HIS A 154 -4.16 -1.94 -3.80
C HIS A 154 -5.62 -2.18 -4.21
N THR A 155 -6.17 -1.42 -5.16
CA THR A 155 -7.58 -1.50 -5.57
C THR A 155 -7.85 -2.49 -6.71
N HIS A 156 -6.80 -2.96 -7.39
CA HIS A 156 -6.87 -3.71 -8.63
C HIS A 156 -7.59 -2.98 -9.78
N LYS A 157 -7.73 -1.65 -9.69
CA LYS A 157 -8.45 -0.83 -10.69
C LYS A 157 -7.52 0.28 -11.19
N PRO A 158 -6.86 0.09 -12.34
CA PRO A 158 -5.91 1.06 -12.85
C PRO A 158 -6.64 2.32 -13.32
N TYR A 159 -5.98 3.47 -13.18
CA TYR A 159 -6.42 4.72 -13.78
C TYR A 159 -5.28 5.74 -13.82
N VAL A 160 -5.41 6.74 -14.68
CA VAL A 160 -4.61 7.96 -14.64
C VAL A 160 -5.53 9.18 -14.56
N ASN A 161 -5.25 10.08 -13.63
CA ASN A 161 -5.92 11.37 -13.52
C ASN A 161 -4.87 12.49 -13.41
N MET A 162 -4.40 12.95 -14.57
CA MET A 162 -3.40 14.02 -14.67
C MET A 162 -3.87 15.32 -14.01
N ALA A 163 -5.15 15.69 -14.19
CA ALA A 163 -5.70 16.92 -13.63
C ALA A 163 -5.70 16.92 -12.10
N ALA A 164 -5.96 15.76 -11.50
CA ALA A 164 -5.94 15.60 -10.05
C ALA A 164 -4.58 15.10 -9.51
N ARG A 165 -3.55 14.95 -10.36
CA ARG A 165 -2.20 14.47 -10.02
C ARG A 165 -2.19 13.14 -9.25
N THR A 166 -3.03 12.21 -9.68
CA THR A 166 -3.08 10.85 -9.09
C THR A 166 -3.18 9.78 -10.17
N ALA A 167 -2.61 8.61 -9.90
CA ALA A 167 -2.78 7.42 -10.73
C ALA A 167 -2.83 6.16 -9.86
N ASN A 168 -3.50 5.13 -10.37
CA ASN A 168 -3.50 3.79 -9.81
C ASN A 168 -2.89 2.80 -10.82
N ALA A 169 -1.93 2.00 -10.38
CA ALA A 169 -1.23 1.05 -11.24
C ALA A 169 -2.05 -0.22 -11.55
N GLY A 170 -3.17 -0.46 -10.84
CA GLY A 170 -3.99 -1.65 -11.01
C GLY A 170 -3.41 -2.86 -10.27
N SER A 171 -3.46 -4.02 -10.93
CA SER A 171 -2.93 -5.29 -10.41
C SER A 171 -2.46 -6.17 -11.54
N TRP A 172 -1.61 -7.13 -11.22
CA TRP A 172 -1.20 -8.18 -12.14
C TRP A 172 -2.02 -9.42 -11.82
N VAL A 173 -2.88 -9.84 -12.74
CA VAL A 173 -3.80 -10.96 -12.55
C VAL A 173 -3.68 -11.93 -13.72
N GLY A 174 -3.12 -13.11 -13.44
CA GLY A 174 -2.84 -14.11 -14.47
C GLY A 174 -1.76 -13.63 -15.44
N ASP A 175 -2.05 -13.70 -16.74
CA ASP A 175 -1.14 -13.29 -17.80
C ASP A 175 -1.28 -11.79 -18.18
N ALA A 176 -2.27 -11.10 -17.61
CA ALA A 176 -2.51 -9.69 -17.87
C ALA A 176 -1.90 -8.80 -16.77
N ALA A 177 -1.24 -7.73 -17.21
CA ALA A 177 -0.58 -6.78 -16.32
C ALA A 177 -0.83 -5.34 -16.77
N ASP A 178 -1.41 -4.54 -15.88
CA ASP A 178 -1.42 -3.08 -16.03
C ASP A 178 -0.12 -2.49 -15.47
N TYR A 179 0.39 -1.47 -16.13
CA TYR A 179 1.53 -0.70 -15.65
C TYR A 179 1.43 0.76 -16.07
N LEU A 180 2.15 1.61 -15.35
CA LEU A 180 2.21 3.03 -15.64
C LEU A 180 3.55 3.37 -16.27
N VAL A 181 3.52 4.23 -17.29
CA VAL A 181 4.72 4.80 -17.90
C VAL A 181 4.75 6.28 -17.57
N ILE A 182 5.90 6.74 -17.07
CA ILE A 182 6.14 8.15 -16.76
C ILE A 182 7.13 8.67 -17.80
N THR A 183 6.72 9.71 -18.52
CA THR A 183 7.52 10.40 -19.54
C THR A 183 7.46 11.91 -19.31
N ASP A 184 8.18 12.67 -20.14
CA ASP A 184 8.11 14.15 -20.13
C ASP A 184 6.70 14.67 -20.45
N GLU A 185 5.84 13.85 -21.09
CA GLU A 185 4.46 14.21 -21.43
C GLU A 185 3.47 13.90 -20.30
N GLY A 186 3.91 13.18 -19.25
CA GLY A 186 3.12 12.84 -18.08
C GLY A 186 3.07 11.34 -17.81
N VAL A 187 1.97 10.91 -17.20
CA VAL A 187 1.74 9.50 -16.84
C VAL A 187 0.74 8.90 -17.83
N THR A 188 1.03 7.74 -18.37
CA THR A 188 0.08 6.93 -19.14
C THR A 188 -0.12 5.57 -18.49
N GLN A 189 -1.27 4.96 -18.75
CA GLN A 189 -1.56 3.58 -18.38
C GLN A 189 -1.40 2.72 -19.63
N GLU A 190 -0.63 1.65 -19.49
CA GLU A 190 -0.43 0.63 -20.51
C GLU A 190 -0.84 -0.74 -19.95
N SER A 191 -1.15 -1.68 -20.84
CA SER A 191 -1.48 -3.05 -20.46
C SER A 191 -0.68 -4.03 -21.30
N TYR A 192 -0.21 -5.10 -20.66
CA TYR A 192 0.30 -6.30 -21.31
C TYR A 192 -0.78 -7.38 -21.21
N LEU A 193 -1.08 -8.03 -22.35
CA LEU A 193 -2.12 -9.05 -22.51
C LEU A 193 -1.51 -10.36 -23.00
#